data_AF-A0A930HV50-F1
#
_entry.id   AF-A0A930HV50-F1
#
_cell.length_a   1.000
_cell.length_b   1.000
_cell.length_c   1.000
_cell.angle_alpha   90.00
_cell.angle_beta   90.00
_cell.angle_gamma   90.00
#
_symmetry.space_group_name_H-M   'P 1'
#
loop_
_entity.id
_entity.type
_entity.pdbx_description
1 polymer ?
#
loop_
_entity_poly.entity_id
_entity_poly.type
_entity_poly.pdbx_seq_one_letter_code
_entity_poly.pdbx_strand_id
1 'polypeptide(L)'
;MNYPSISDYIEALRDAEDSLSELKDLRLVYDDQGHPIMSSGNFAVVFKMQTPTGEYHALKCFLRDQEERSERYRMIAEELQYVQSTYLVKFRYLESELFVDVPNTGGEEYPVLLMDWVDGIPLDQYLKTIINKS
;
A
#
# COMPACT_ATOMS: atom_id res chain seq x y z
N MET A 1 5.30 -1.33 18.46
CA MET A 1 5.51 -2.48 17.54
C MET A 1 6.75 -2.20 16.69
N ASN A 2 7.59 -3.20 16.40
CA ASN A 2 8.67 -3.01 15.43
C ASN A 2 8.09 -3.24 14.02
N TYR A 3 8.25 -2.29 13.11
CA TYR A 3 7.68 -2.40 11.77
C TYR A 3 8.67 -3.04 10.79
N PRO A 4 8.19 -3.83 9.82
CA PRO A 4 9.03 -4.45 8.80
C PRO A 4 9.71 -3.40 7.92
N SER A 5 10.86 -3.77 7.38
CA SER A 5 11.51 -3.01 6.32
C SER A 5 10.78 -3.20 4.98
N ILE A 6 11.13 -2.38 3.99
CA ILE A 6 10.61 -2.55 2.63
C ILE A 6 10.98 -3.93 2.08
N SER A 7 12.17 -4.43 2.37
CA SER A 7 12.62 -5.75 1.93
C SER A 7 11.77 -6.87 2.55
N ASP A 8 11.48 -6.78 3.84
CA ASP A 8 10.63 -7.77 4.53
C ASP A 8 9.22 -7.79 3.92
N TYR A 9 8.66 -6.62 3.59
CA TYR A 9 7.38 -6.53 2.88
C TYR A 9 7.43 -7.12 1.46
N ILE A 10 8.52 -6.90 0.71
CA ILE A 10 8.67 -7.49 -0.62
C ILE A 10 8.72 -9.02 -0.53
N GLU A 11 9.46 -9.58 0.42
CA GLU A 11 9.53 -11.03 0.60
C GLU A 11 8.16 -11.62 0.97
N ALA A 12 7.46 -11.04 1.95
CA ALA A 12 6.11 -11.49 2.32
C ALA A 12 5.11 -11.39 1.14
N LEU A 13 5.17 -10.30 0.36
CA LEU A 13 4.24 -10.09 -0.75
C LEU A 13 4.57 -10.92 -2.01
N ARG A 14 5.74 -11.55 -2.10
CA ARG A 14 6.01 -12.57 -3.14
C ARG A 14 5.12 -13.80 -2.94
N ASP A 15 4.94 -14.19 -1.69
CA ASP A 15 4.10 -15.31 -1.27
C ASP A 15 2.77 -14.79 -0.69
N ALA A 16 2.12 -13.89 -1.44
CA ALA A 16 0.90 -13.20 -1.03
C ALA A 16 -0.27 -14.14 -0.67
N GLU A 17 -0.31 -15.34 -1.27
CA GLU A 17 -1.33 -16.35 -0.98
C GLU A 17 -1.27 -16.92 0.44
N ASP A 18 -0.07 -16.92 1.03
CA ASP A 18 0.17 -17.38 2.40
C ASP A 18 0.26 -16.20 3.38
N SER A 19 0.73 -15.04 2.90
CA SER A 19 1.03 -13.88 3.75
C SER A 19 -0.13 -12.89 3.90
N LEU A 20 -1.06 -12.83 2.95
CA LEU A 20 -2.26 -11.99 3.04
C LEU A 20 -3.48 -12.81 3.46
N SER A 21 -4.36 -12.20 4.26
CA SER A 21 -5.57 -12.84 4.76
C SER A 21 -6.76 -12.65 3.80
N GLU A 22 -7.36 -11.46 3.78
CA GLU A 22 -8.49 -11.17 2.90
C GLU A 22 -8.04 -10.90 1.46
N LEU A 23 -6.80 -10.45 1.28
CA LEU A 23 -6.25 -9.99 0.01
C LEU A 23 -5.33 -11.01 -0.69
N LYS A 24 -5.41 -12.28 -0.28
CA LYS A 24 -4.56 -13.39 -0.77
C LYS A 24 -4.51 -13.60 -2.29
N ASP A 25 -5.49 -13.09 -3.02
CA ASP A 25 -5.55 -13.20 -4.49
C ASP A 25 -4.82 -12.06 -5.21
N LEU A 26 -4.35 -11.05 -4.47
CA LEU A 26 -3.54 -9.98 -5.03
C LEU A 26 -2.11 -10.47 -5.33
N ARG A 27 -1.53 -9.98 -6.42
CA ARG A 27 -0.13 -10.23 -6.79
C ARG A 27 0.62 -8.94 -7.03
N LEU A 28 1.91 -8.92 -6.66
CA LEU A 28 2.79 -7.79 -6.97
C LEU A 28 2.88 -7.56 -8.48
N VAL A 29 2.87 -6.30 -8.88
CA VAL A 29 3.16 -5.89 -10.25
C VAL A 29 4.63 -5.51 -10.33
N TYR A 30 5.33 -6.01 -11.35
CA TYR A 30 6.75 -5.75 -11.58
C TYR A 30 6.96 -4.86 -12.81
N ASP A 31 8.03 -4.07 -12.79
CA ASP A 31 8.52 -3.35 -13.96
C ASP A 31 9.31 -4.27 -14.91
N ASP A 32 9.75 -3.73 -16.04
CA ASP A 32 10.51 -4.45 -17.06
C ASP A 32 11.89 -4.95 -16.57
N GLN A 33 12.36 -4.47 -15.41
CA GLN A 33 13.61 -4.88 -14.79
C GLN A 33 13.39 -5.96 -13.72
N GLY A 34 12.14 -6.35 -13.46
CA GLY A 34 11.79 -7.33 -12.43
C GLY A 34 11.74 -6.73 -11.02
N HIS A 35 11.68 -5.40 -10.87
CA HIS A 35 11.47 -4.76 -9.58
C HIS A 35 9.97 -4.54 -9.32
N PRO A 36 9.48 -4.76 -8.09
CA PRO A 36 8.11 -4.40 -7.74
C PRO A 36 7.85 -2.91 -8.00
N ILE A 37 6.73 -2.60 -8.67
CA ILE A 37 6.27 -1.23 -8.83
C ILE A 37 5.81 -0.73 -7.47
N MET A 38 6.57 0.20 -6.89
CA MET A 38 6.27 0.76 -5.57
C MET A 38 6.68 2.22 -5.45
N SER A 39 6.11 2.90 -4.46
CA SER A 39 6.53 4.24 -4.03
C SER A 39 6.74 4.25 -2.52
N SER A 40 7.96 4.60 -2.09
CA SER A 40 8.34 4.63 -0.68
C SER A 40 8.45 6.06 -0.15
N GLY A 41 7.91 6.30 1.04
CA GLY A 41 8.13 7.52 1.83
C GLY A 41 8.64 7.20 3.22
N ASN A 42 8.74 8.21 4.08
CA ASN A 42 9.28 8.04 5.43
C ASN A 42 8.43 7.15 6.35
N PHE A 43 7.12 7.05 6.11
CA PHE A 43 6.16 6.37 7.00
C PHE A 43 5.53 5.12 6.39
N ALA A 44 5.62 4.94 5.08
CA ALA A 44 4.95 3.85 4.39
C ALA A 44 5.60 3.60 3.03
N VAL A 45 5.39 2.40 2.52
CA VAL A 45 5.62 2.01 1.13
C VAL A 45 4.28 1.61 0.53
N VAL A 46 4.06 1.97 -0.73
CA VAL A 46 2.84 1.64 -1.48
C VAL A 46 3.24 0.75 -2.64
N PHE A 47 2.73 -0.48 -2.68
CA PHE A 47 2.94 -1.43 -3.76
C PHE A 47 1.78 -1.38 -4.75
N LYS A 48 2.09 -1.50 -6.04
CA LYS A 48 1.06 -1.79 -7.06
C LYS A 48 0.77 -3.29 -7.03
N MET A 49 -0.49 -3.61 -6.79
CA MET A 49 -1.01 -4.97 -6.76
C MET A 49 -2.01 -5.18 -7.90
N GLN A 50 -2.16 -6.41 -8.37
CA GLN A 50 -3.13 -6.79 -9.38
C GLN A 50 -4.04 -7.91 -8.88
N THR A 51 -5.34 -7.80 -9.17
CA THR A 51 -6.31 -8.88 -8.97
C THR A 51 -6.20 -9.94 -10.07
N PRO A 52 -6.77 -11.15 -9.88
CA PRO A 52 -6.86 -12.14 -10.97
C PRO A 52 -7.69 -11.65 -12.16
N THR A 53 -8.60 -10.69 -11.96
CA THR A 53 -9.41 -10.06 -13.01
C THR A 53 -8.66 -8.98 -13.80
N GLY A 54 -7.44 -8.62 -13.36
CA GLY A 54 -6.57 -7.67 -14.02
C GLY A 54 -6.66 -6.23 -13.49
N GLU A 55 -7.51 -5.97 -12.50
CA GLU A 55 -7.68 -4.67 -11.86
C GLU A 55 -6.49 -4.34 -10.97
N TYR A 56 -6.08 -3.07 -10.95
CA TYR A 56 -4.93 -2.62 -10.17
C TYR A 56 -5.34 -1.91 -8.89
N HIS A 57 -4.66 -2.25 -7.80
CA HIS A 57 -4.81 -1.62 -6.50
C HIS A 57 -3.47 -1.11 -5.96
N ALA A 58 -3.55 -0.13 -5.07
CA ALA A 58 -2.44 0.33 -4.27
C ALA A 58 -2.54 -0.27 -2.86
N LEU A 59 -1.54 -1.06 -2.47
CA LEU A 59 -1.42 -1.65 -1.13
C LEU A 59 -0.37 -0.87 -0.33
N LYS A 60 -0.83 -0.08 0.63
CA LYS A 60 0.03 0.70 1.51
C LYS A 60 0.39 -0.10 2.76
N CYS A 61 1.68 -0.37 2.91
CA CYS A 61 2.30 -1.00 4.08
C CYS A 61 3.05 0.05 4.88
N PHE A 62 2.97 0.00 6.21
CA PHE A 62 3.52 1.04 7.08
C PHE A 62 4.94 0.70 7.54
N LEU A 63 5.84 1.68 7.58
CA LEU A 63 7.24 1.46 7.97
C LEU A 63 7.52 1.88 9.42
N ARG A 64 6.54 2.49 10.08
CA ARG A 64 6.67 3.05 11.42
C ARG A 64 5.33 2.99 12.13
N ASP A 65 5.42 2.90 13.45
CA ASP A 65 4.27 3.07 14.32
C ASP A 65 3.84 4.53 14.37
N GLN A 66 2.54 4.74 14.52
CA GLN A 66 1.93 6.06 14.66
C GLN A 66 0.76 5.95 15.62
N GLU A 67 0.80 6.74 16.69
CA GLU A 67 -0.27 6.79 17.68
C GLU A 67 -1.61 7.13 17.00
N GLU A 68 -2.68 6.45 17.41
CA GLU A 68 -4.05 6.62 16.90
C GLU A 68 -4.23 6.36 15.39
N ARG A 69 -3.24 5.78 14.69
CA ARG A 69 -3.30 5.60 13.22
C ARG A 69 -4.54 4.82 12.79
N SER A 70 -4.85 3.71 13.48
CA SER A 70 -6.03 2.90 13.16
C SER A 70 -7.33 3.68 13.33
N GLU A 71 -7.48 4.40 14.45
CA GLU A 71 -8.66 5.23 14.69
C GLU A 71 -8.82 6.32 13.64
N ARG A 72 -7.72 7.02 13.30
CA ARG A 72 -7.73 8.07 12.28
C ARG A 72 -8.12 7.54 10.90
N TYR A 73 -7.55 6.41 10.46
CA TYR A 73 -7.95 5.83 9.17
C TYR A 73 -9.39 5.34 9.18
N ARG A 74 -9.88 4.78 10.30
CA ARG A 74 -11.29 4.39 10.44
C ARG A 74 -12.22 5.60 10.27
N MET A 75 -11.95 6.69 10.97
CA MET A 75 -12.75 7.93 10.88
C MET A 75 -12.72 8.53 9.46
N ILE A 76 -11.55 8.55 8.82
CA ILE A 76 -11.42 9.05 7.44
C ILE A 76 -12.19 8.13 6.47
N ALA A 77 -12.06 6.81 6.62
CA ALA A 77 -12.76 5.85 5.76
C ALA A 77 -14.28 5.99 5.90
N GLU A 78 -14.80 6.14 7.13
CA GLU A 78 -16.21 6.39 7.42
C GLU A 78 -16.72 7.67 6.74
N GLU A 79 -16.00 8.79 6.86
CA GLU A 79 -16.39 10.04 6.21
C GLU A 79 -16.39 9.91 4.68
N LEU A 80 -15.37 9.26 4.11
CA LEU A 80 -15.27 9.04 2.67
C LEU A 80 -16.38 8.16 2.10
N GLN A 81 -17.13 7.40 2.92
CA GLN A 81 -18.31 6.67 2.42
C GLN A 81 -19.42 7.61 1.96
N TYR A 82 -19.57 8.76 2.61
CA TYR A 82 -20.63 9.74 2.34
C TYR A 82 -20.22 10.80 1.29
N VAL A 83 -18.93 10.95 1.03
CA VAL A 83 -18.42 11.90 0.04
C VAL A 83 -18.53 11.33 -1.38
N GLN A 84 -19.25 12.04 -2.26
CA GLN A 84 -19.26 11.78 -3.69
C GLN A 84 -18.32 12.75 -4.40
N SER A 85 -17.07 12.34 -4.64
CA SER A 85 -16.07 13.13 -5.33
C SER A 85 -15.25 12.26 -6.27
N THR A 86 -15.02 12.72 -7.50
CA THR A 86 -14.12 12.07 -8.47
C THR A 86 -12.64 12.37 -8.20
N TYR A 87 -12.36 13.23 -7.22
CA TYR A 87 -10.99 13.64 -6.86
C TYR A 87 -10.47 12.93 -5.60
N LEU A 88 -11.30 12.13 -4.93
CA LEU A 88 -10.94 11.39 -3.73
C LEU A 88 -11.11 9.90 -3.98
N VAL A 89 -10.09 9.12 -3.60
CA VAL A 89 -10.13 7.67 -3.68
C VAL A 89 -10.61 7.12 -2.34
N LYS A 90 -11.58 6.22 -2.37
CA LYS A 90 -12.00 5.47 -1.18
C LYS A 90 -10.95 4.41 -0.86
N PHE A 91 -10.83 4.05 0.41
CA PHE A 91 -9.90 3.02 0.82
C PHE A 91 -10.51 2.13 1.91
N ARG A 92 -9.89 0.96 2.08
CA ARG A 92 -10.13 0.06 3.19
C ARG A 92 -8.89 0.02 4.07
N TYR A 93 -9.07 0.18 5.37
CA TYR A 93 -8.01 -0.05 6.36
C TYR A 93 -8.25 -1.40 7.02
N LEU A 94 -7.25 -2.28 6.97
CA LEU A 94 -7.32 -3.64 7.47
C LEU A 94 -6.27 -3.76 8.59
N GLU A 95 -6.72 -4.04 9.81
CA GLU A 95 -5.86 -3.98 11.00
C GLU A 95 -4.88 -5.15 11.13
N SER A 96 -5.26 -6.31 10.60
CA SER A 96 -4.53 -7.57 10.70
C SER A 96 -4.62 -8.30 9.36
N GLU A 97 -3.83 -7.87 8.37
CA GLU A 97 -3.97 -8.33 6.98
C GLU A 97 -2.72 -8.99 6.42
N LEU A 98 -1.55 -8.44 6.73
CA LEU A 98 -0.29 -8.90 6.15
C LEU A 98 0.61 -9.49 7.24
N PHE A 99 0.76 -10.81 7.23
CA PHE A 99 1.74 -11.49 8.04
C PHE A 99 3.14 -11.26 7.48
N VAL A 100 4.07 -10.83 8.32
CA VAL A 100 5.49 -10.67 7.93
C VAL A 100 6.37 -11.31 8.98
N ASP A 101 7.20 -12.27 8.56
CA ASP A 101 8.22 -12.90 9.41
C ASP A 101 9.43 -11.97 9.53
N VAL A 102 9.39 -11.07 10.52
CA VAL A 102 10.52 -10.18 10.82
C VAL A 102 11.53 -10.94 11.69
N PRO A 103 12.84 -10.88 11.39
CA PRO A 103 13.86 -11.57 12.17
C PRO A 103 13.78 -11.22 13.66
N ASN A 104 13.73 -12.24 14.51
CA ASN A 104 13.68 -12.16 15.97
C ASN A 104 12.35 -11.66 16.59
N THR A 105 11.26 -11.61 15.82
CA THR A 105 9.91 -11.33 16.37
C THR A 105 8.97 -12.53 16.32
N GLY A 106 9.30 -13.57 15.55
CA GLY A 106 8.44 -14.75 15.37
C GLY A 106 7.28 -14.53 14.40
N GLY A 107 7.34 -13.45 13.62
CA GLY A 107 6.31 -13.01 12.71
C GLY A 107 5.13 -12.33 13.41
N GLU A 108 4.65 -11.25 12.81
CA GLU A 108 3.48 -10.50 13.30
C GLU A 108 2.55 -10.18 12.12
N GLU A 109 1.26 -10.00 12.41
CA GLU A 109 0.31 -9.45 11.45
C GLU A 109 0.35 -7.92 11.49
N TYR A 110 0.46 -7.31 10.32
CA TYR A 110 0.56 -5.88 10.14
C TYR A 110 -0.65 -5.32 9.43
N PRO A 111 -1.05 -4.08 9.80
CA PRO A 111 -2.12 -3.39 9.12
C PRO A 111 -1.68 -2.91 7.75
N VAL A 112 -2.64 -2.87 6.83
CA VAL A 112 -2.46 -2.30 5.49
C VAL A 112 -3.62 -1.39 5.15
N LEU A 113 -3.41 -0.54 4.15
CA LEU A 113 -4.49 0.22 3.52
C LEU A 113 -4.55 -0.14 2.03
N LEU A 114 -5.73 -0.55 1.58
CA LEU A 114 -6.01 -0.89 0.19
C LEU A 114 -6.87 0.19 -0.47
N MET A 115 -6.49 0.62 -1.66
CA MET A 115 -7.27 1.55 -2.48
C MET A 115 -7.07 1.25 -3.97
N ASP A 116 -7.91 1.84 -4.82
CA ASP A 116 -7.74 1.71 -6.27
C ASP A 116 -6.42 2.33 -6.71
N TRP A 117 -5.76 1.69 -7.68
CA TRP A 117 -4.60 2.29 -8.33
C TRP A 117 -5.09 3.38 -9.29
N VAL A 118 -4.66 4.62 -9.04
CA VAL A 118 -4.99 5.75 -9.92
C VAL A 118 -3.93 5.89 -10.98
N ASP A 119 -4.34 5.80 -12.25
CA ASP A 119 -3.46 6.10 -13.36
C ASP A 119 -3.17 7.60 -13.44
N GLY A 120 -1.90 7.94 -13.49
CA GLY A 120 -1.44 9.32 -13.57
C GLY A 120 -0.01 9.48 -13.10
N ILE A 121 0.42 10.74 -13.05
CA ILE A 121 1.71 11.13 -12.50
C ILE A 121 1.48 11.98 -11.25
N PRO A 122 2.28 11.80 -10.18
CA PRO A 122 2.25 12.69 -9.03
C PRO A 122 2.44 14.15 -9.44
N LEU A 123 1.77 15.06 -8.73
CA LEU A 123 1.80 16.49 -9.05
C LEU A 123 3.23 17.05 -9.09
N ASP A 124 4.12 16.63 -8.18
CA ASP A 124 5.51 17.08 -8.15
C ASP A 124 6.29 16.65 -9.40
N GLN A 125 6.03 15.44 -9.90
CA GLN A 125 6.61 14.96 -11.15
C GLN A 125 6.07 15.73 -12.35
N TYR A 126 4.75 15.98 -12.38
CA TYR A 126 4.14 16.78 -13.43
C TYR A 126 4.73 18.18 -13.49
N LEU A 127 4.88 18.86 -12.35
CA LEU A 127 5.45 20.20 -12.28
C LEU A 127 6.88 20.27 -12.85
N LYS A 128 7.71 19.23 -12.60
CA LYS A 128 9.07 19.15 -13.18
C LYS A 128 9.04 19.12 -14.71
N THR A 129 8.00 18.54 -15.32
CA THR A 129 7.87 18.52 -16.80
C THR A 129 7.52 19.88 -17.40
N ILE A 130 6.94 20.78 -16.62
CA ILE A 130 6.56 22.13 -17.06
C ILE A 130 7.73 23.09 -16.82
N ILE A 131 8.32 23.05 -15.63
CA ILE A 131 9.39 23.96 -15.23
C ILE A 131 10.64 23.75 -16.10
N ASN A 132 11.00 22.50 -16.41
CA ASN A 132 12.17 22.19 -17.25
C ASN A 132 11.95 22.45 -18.75
N LYS A 133 10.75 22.87 -19.17
CA LYS A 133 10.43 23.30 -20.54
C LYS A 133 10.47 24.82 -20.72
N SER A 134 10.72 25.57 -19.65
CA SER A 134 10.85 27.04 -19.64
C SER A 134 12.31 27.45 -19.61
#